data_AF-A0A9Y2IM29-F1
#
_entry.id   AF-A0A9Y2IM29-F1
#
_cell.length_a   1.000
_cell.length_b   1.000
_cell.length_c   1.000
_cell.angle_alpha   90.00
_cell.angle_beta   90.00
_cell.angle_gamma   90.00
#
_symmetry.space_group_name_H-M   'P 1'
#
loop_
_entity.id
_entity.type
_entity.pdbx_description
1 polymer ?
#
loop_
_entity_poly.entity_id
_entity_poly.type
_entity_poly.pdbx_seq_one_letter_code
_entity_poly.pdbx_strand_id
1 'polypeptide(L)'
;MALGNFQINFAAMGDTVGTAKQQAQQITSLLEEMHSKIQAQREHWTGSAADEFQSTYEWCHQQAQVLPQALDAASQTLSTINEGTSTTESGNAQRFAQR
;
A
#
# COMPACT_ATOMS: atom_id res chain seq x y z
N MET A 1 13.96 33.19 -15.07
CA MET A 1 13.54 31.84 -15.47
C MET A 1 12.69 31.30 -14.34
N ALA A 2 11.36 31.27 -14.51
CA ALA A 2 10.48 30.63 -13.56
C ALA A 2 10.75 29.13 -13.61
N LEU A 3 11.37 28.59 -12.55
CA LEU A 3 11.33 27.16 -12.29
C LEU A 3 9.85 26.80 -12.28
N GLY A 4 9.42 26.03 -13.30
CA GLY A 4 8.04 25.58 -13.41
C GLY A 4 7.61 25.04 -12.06
N ASN A 5 6.53 25.59 -11.53
CA ASN A 5 5.99 25.28 -10.22
C ASN A 5 5.54 23.81 -10.23
N PHE A 6 6.47 22.89 -10.01
CA PHE A 6 6.20 21.47 -9.85
C PHE A 6 5.58 21.32 -8.46
N GLN A 7 4.30 21.67 -8.37
CA GLN A 7 3.54 21.63 -7.14
C GLN A 7 3.18 20.15 -6.89
N ILE A 8 4.16 19.38 -6.42
CA ILE A 8 3.95 17.97 -6.08
C ILE A 8 3.00 17.93 -4.88
N ASN A 9 1.78 17.43 -5.11
CA ASN A 9 0.78 17.29 -4.07
C ASN A 9 1.03 16.01 -3.26
N PHE A 10 2.01 16.06 -2.35
CA PHE A 10 2.35 14.95 -1.45
C PHE A 10 1.19 14.53 -0.56
N ALA A 11 0.27 15.44 -0.23
CA ALA A 11 -0.93 15.12 0.54
C ALA A 11 -1.86 14.17 -0.24
N ALA A 12 -2.18 14.49 -1.51
CA ALA A 12 -3.00 13.61 -2.35
C ALA A 12 -2.34 12.24 -2.61
N MET A 13 -1.00 12.19 -2.71
CA MET A 13 -0.27 10.93 -2.82
C MET A 13 -0.34 10.12 -1.51
N GLY A 14 -0.21 10.77 -0.35
CA GLY A 14 -0.39 10.15 0.96
C GLY A 14 -1.80 9.59 1.15
N ASP A 15 -2.84 10.33 0.77
CA ASP A 15 -4.24 9.90 0.81
C ASP A 15 -4.50 8.68 -0.09
N THR A 16 -3.89 8.67 -1.28
CA THR A 16 -3.97 7.55 -2.22
C THR A 16 -3.32 6.29 -1.62
N VAL A 17 -2.14 6.42 -1.01
CA VAL A 17 -1.47 5.31 -0.32
C VAL A 17 -2.27 4.84 0.89
N GLY A 18 -2.87 5.75 1.66
CA GLY A 18 -3.77 5.41 2.77
C GLY A 18 -4.98 4.59 2.29
N THR A 19 -5.62 5.02 1.20
CA THR A 19 -6.74 4.31 0.57
C THR A 19 -6.32 2.92 0.09
N ALA A 20 -5.16 2.81 -0.56
CA ALA A 20 -4.61 1.54 -1.01
C ALA A 20 -4.35 0.58 0.16
N LYS A 21 -3.87 1.08 1.31
CA LYS A 21 -3.69 0.26 2.53
C LYS A 21 -5.00 -0.27 3.07
N GLN A 22 -6.04 0.58 3.13
CA GLN A 22 -7.38 0.16 3.58
C GLN A 22 -7.95 -0.92 2.64
N GLN A 23 -7.80 -0.76 1.33
CA GLN A 23 -8.22 -1.77 0.36
C GLN A 23 -7.41 -3.06 0.50
N ALA A 24 -6.10 -2.99 0.73
CA ALA A 24 -5.26 -4.15 0.98
C ALA A 24 -5.72 -4.93 2.23
N GLN A 25 -6.04 -4.24 3.32
CA GLN A 25 -6.61 -4.85 4.53
C GLN A 25 -7.95 -5.53 4.25
N GLN A 26 -8.84 -4.88 3.49
CA GLN A 26 -10.11 -5.47 3.08
C GLN A 26 -9.91 -6.74 2.24
N ILE A 27 -8.95 -6.76 1.31
CA ILE A 27 -8.62 -7.95 0.51
C ILE A 27 -8.19 -9.11 1.41
N THR A 28 -7.32 -8.85 2.39
CA THR A 28 -6.90 -9.88 3.35
C THR A 28 -8.08 -10.45 4.13
N SER A 29 -8.96 -9.59 4.66
CA SER A 29 -10.17 -10.05 5.37
C SER A 29 -11.12 -10.87 4.47
N LEU A 30 -11.30 -10.47 3.21
CA LEU A 30 -12.12 -11.22 2.26
C LEU A 30 -11.51 -12.58 1.92
N LEU A 31 -10.18 -12.68 1.81
CA LEU A 31 -9.48 -13.95 1.63
C LEU A 31 -9.67 -14.87 2.85
N GLU A 32 -9.56 -14.33 4.06
CA GLU A 32 -9.84 -15.08 5.31
C GLU A 32 -11.29 -15.56 5.38
N GLU A 33 -12.25 -14.72 5.00
CA GLU A 33 -13.67 -15.09 4.96
C GLU A 33 -13.93 -16.20 3.92
N MET A 34 -13.34 -16.07 2.73
CA MET A 34 -13.41 -17.09 1.67
C MET A 34 -12.85 -18.43 2.15
N HIS A 35 -11.69 -18.41 2.82
CA HIS A 35 -11.08 -19.62 3.37
C HIS A 35 -11.94 -20.25 4.46
N SER A 36 -12.50 -19.46 5.38
CA SER A 36 -13.41 -19.96 6.42
C SER A 36 -14.64 -20.65 5.82
N LYS A 37 -15.27 -20.03 4.81
CA LYS A 37 -16.44 -20.61 4.11
C LYS A 37 -16.09 -21.92 3.40
N ILE A 38 -14.89 -22.02 2.82
CA ILE A 38 -14.48 -23.21 2.09
C ILE A 38 -14.02 -24.33 3.03
N GLN A 39 -13.33 -24.01 4.13
CA GLN A 39 -13.01 -24.98 5.17
C GLN A 39 -14.29 -25.60 5.76
N ALA A 40 -15.35 -24.80 5.95
CA ALA A 40 -16.65 -25.31 6.41
C ALA A 40 -17.30 -26.30 5.41
N GLN A 41 -16.93 -26.25 4.13
CA GLN A 41 -17.41 -27.17 3.10
C GLN A 41 -16.43 -28.29 2.79
N ARG A 42 -15.23 -28.30 3.40
CA ARG A 42 -14.14 -29.23 3.09
C ARG A 42 -14.51 -30.68 3.36
N GLU A 43 -15.39 -30.95 4.32
CA GLU A 43 -15.94 -32.29 4.58
C GLU A 43 -16.72 -32.87 3.38
N HIS A 44 -17.19 -32.00 2.47
CA HIS A 44 -17.88 -32.39 1.23
C HIS A 44 -16.96 -32.47 0.02
N TRP A 45 -15.72 -32.00 0.14
CA TRP A 45 -14.76 -31.98 -0.96
C TRP A 45 -14.06 -33.34 -1.03
N THR A 46 -14.35 -34.10 -2.08
CA THR A 46 -13.69 -35.38 -2.38
C THR A 46 -12.54 -35.16 -3.36
N GLY A 47 -11.36 -35.72 -3.05
CA GLY A 47 -10.21 -35.73 -3.97
C GLY A 47 -9.28 -34.51 -3.90
N SER A 48 -8.48 -34.30 -4.95
CA SER A 48 -7.38 -33.31 -5.02
C SER A 48 -7.80 -31.83 -5.05
N ALA A 49 -9.10 -31.56 -5.27
CA ALA A 49 -9.60 -30.19 -5.38
C ALA A 49 -9.42 -29.38 -4.08
N ALA A 50 -9.50 -30.03 -2.91
CA ALA A 50 -9.29 -29.38 -1.63
C ALA A 50 -7.83 -28.94 -1.45
N ASP A 51 -6.89 -29.76 -1.89
CA ASP A 51 -5.46 -29.47 -1.79
C ASP A 51 -5.05 -28.38 -2.79
N GLU A 52 -5.60 -28.40 -4.01
CA GLU A 52 -5.39 -27.33 -5.00
C GLU A 52 -5.93 -25.98 -4.53
N PHE A 53 -7.13 -25.96 -3.94
CA PHE A 53 -7.67 -24.74 -3.35
C PHE A 53 -6.83 -24.25 -2.18
N GLN A 54 -6.44 -25.14 -1.27
CA GLN A 54 -5.59 -24.78 -0.13
C GLN A 54 -4.28 -24.14 -0.59
N SER A 55 -3.61 -24.74 -1.57
CA SER A 55 -2.37 -24.21 -2.14
C SER A 55 -2.58 -22.83 -2.79
N THR A 56 -3.68 -22.65 -3.52
CA THR A 56 -4.01 -21.37 -4.17
C THR A 56 -4.34 -20.29 -3.13
N TYR A 57 -5.08 -20.65 -2.09
CA TYR A 57 -5.39 -19.76 -0.98
C TYR A 57 -4.12 -19.30 -0.26
N GLU A 58 -3.22 -20.23 0.09
CA GLU A 58 -1.96 -19.90 0.77
C GLU A 58 -1.12 -18.93 -0.05
N TRP A 59 -1.02 -19.16 -1.37
CA TRP A 59 -0.34 -18.24 -2.27
C TRP A 59 -0.99 -16.85 -2.27
N CYS A 60 -2.30 -16.76 -2.48
CA CYS A 60 -3.05 -15.50 -2.46
C CYS A 60 -2.89 -14.76 -1.13
N HIS A 61 -2.96 -15.49 -0.01
CA HIS A 61 -2.84 -14.94 1.33
C HIS A 61 -1.45 -14.38 1.60
N GLN A 62 -0.39 -15.08 1.18
CA GLN A 62 0.98 -14.56 1.27
C GLN A 62 1.15 -13.27 0.46
N GLN A 63 0.63 -13.22 -0.77
CA GLN A 63 0.71 -12.00 -1.59
C GLN A 63 -0.05 -10.83 -0.94
N ALA A 64 -1.23 -11.11 -0.38
CA ALA A 64 -2.03 -10.10 0.31
C ALA A 64 -1.34 -9.56 1.58
N GLN A 65 -0.51 -10.36 2.26
CA GLN A 65 0.29 -9.90 3.41
C GLN A 65 1.48 -9.01 3.03
N VAL A 66 2.04 -9.19 1.84
CA VAL A 66 3.17 -8.38 1.35
C VAL A 66 2.71 -7.00 0.88
N LEU A 67 1.49 -6.89 0.35
CA LEU A 67 0.97 -5.64 -0.23
C LEU A 67 0.93 -4.46 0.77
N PRO A 68 0.46 -4.61 2.02
CA PRO A 68 0.53 -3.56 3.03
C PRO A 68 1.96 -3.09 3.32
N GLN A 69 2.92 -4.01 3.40
CA GLN A 69 4.33 -3.68 3.69
C GLN A 69 4.95 -2.85 2.56
N ALA A 70 4.65 -3.20 1.30
CA ALA A 70 5.09 -2.41 0.15
C ALA A 70 4.47 -1.00 0.15
N LEU A 71 3.18 -0.90 0.51
CA LEU A 71 2.49 0.39 0.65
C LEU A 71 3.00 1.21 1.84
N ASP A 72 3.43 0.59 2.93
CA ASP A 72 4.11 1.25 4.05
C ASP A 72 5.44 1.85 3.60
N ALA A 73 6.27 1.09 2.89
CA ALA A 73 7.54 1.57 2.35
C ALA A 73 7.34 2.73 1.36
N ALA A 74 6.32 2.66 0.49
CA ALA A 74 5.96 3.74 -0.41
C ALA A 74 5.53 5.01 0.36
N SER A 75 4.69 4.86 1.39
CA SER A 75 4.27 5.95 2.26
C SER A 75 5.46 6.63 2.91
N GLN A 76 6.39 5.86 3.46
CA GLN A 76 7.57 6.39 4.15
C GLN A 76 8.50 7.12 3.19
N THR A 77 8.68 6.58 1.99
CA THR A 77 9.47 7.23 0.92
C THR A 77 8.85 8.58 0.54
N LEU A 78 7.51 8.64 0.36
CA LEU A 78 6.81 9.89 0.06
C LEU A 78 6.96 10.93 1.18
N SER A 79 6.88 10.51 2.44
CA SER A 79 7.13 11.39 3.61
C SER A 79 8.54 11.95 3.60
N THR A 80 9.56 11.12 3.34
CA THR A 80 10.96 11.56 3.26
C THR A 80 11.19 12.55 2.12
N ILE A 81 10.59 12.32 0.94
CA ILE A 81 10.70 13.25 -0.20
C ILE A 81 10.03 14.59 0.15
N ASN A 82 8.86 14.57 0.78
CA ASN A 82 8.15 15.77 1.20
C ASN A 82 8.98 16.60 2.21
N GLU A 83 9.54 15.96 3.24
CA GLU A 83 10.40 16.62 4.23
C GLU A 83 11.66 17.24 3.60
N GLY A 84 12.32 16.49 2.71
CA GLY A 84 13.50 16.98 1.98
C GLY A 84 13.17 18.17 1.06
N THR A 85 12.01 18.13 0.40
CA THR A 85 11.54 19.22 -0.46
C THR A 85 11.23 20.47 0.35
N SER A 86 10.44 20.34 1.44
CA SER A 86 10.10 21.44 2.34
C SER A 86 11.34 22.10 2.97
N THR A 87 12.32 21.30 3.38
CA THR A 87 13.60 21.79 3.94
C THR A 87 14.39 22.59 2.89
N THR A 88 14.44 22.08 1.66
CA THR A 88 15.16 22.73 0.54
C THR A 88 14.48 24.02 0.13
N GLU A 89 13.15 24.04 0.03
CA GLU A 89 12.36 25.23 -0.29
C GLU A 89 12.51 26.31 0.78
N SER A 90 12.44 25.92 2.07
CA SER A 90 12.63 26.84 3.19
C SER A 90 14.05 27.46 3.19
N GLY A 91 15.07 26.65 2.94
CA GLY A 91 16.45 27.13 2.84
C GLY A 91 16.67 28.07 1.64
N ASN A 92 16.05 27.77 0.50
CA ASN A 92 16.09 28.65 -0.66
C ASN A 92 15.35 29.96 -0.40
N ALA A 93 14.14 29.92 0.18
CA ALA A 93 13.37 31.10 0.53
C ALA A 93 14.16 32.05 1.46
N GLN A 94 14.85 31.51 2.47
CA GLN A 94 15.72 32.30 3.34
C GLN A 94 16.89 32.95 2.58
N ARG A 95 17.54 32.21 1.68
CA ARG A 95 18.65 32.74 0.86
C ARG A 95 18.20 33.82 -0.12
N PHE A 96 17.00 33.70 -0.68
CA PHE A 96 16.43 34.70 -1.57
C PHE A 96 15.88 35.92 -0.80
N ALA A 97 15.40 35.75 0.43
CA ALA A 97 14.97 36.86 1.29
C ALA A 97 16.14 37.70 1.86
N GLN A 98 17.36 37.14 1.87
CA GLN A 98 18.58 37.83 2.31
C GLN A 98 19.35 38.53 1.17
N ARG A 99 18.84 38.50 -0.08
CA ARG A 99 19.39 39.21 -1.23
C ARG A 99 18.48 40.35 -1.64
#